data_AF-A0A397G7S1-F1
#
_entry.id   AF-A0A397G7S1-F1
#
_cell.length_a   1.000
_cell.length_b   1.000
_cell.length_c   1.000
_cell.angle_alpha   90.00
_cell.angle_beta   90.00
_cell.angle_gamma   90.00
#
_symmetry.space_group_name_H-M   'P 1'
#
loop_
_entity.id
_entity.type
_entity.pdbx_description
1 polymer ?
#
loop_
_entity_poly.entity_id
_entity_poly.type
_entity_poly.pdbx_seq_one_letter_code
_entity_poly.pdbx_strand_id
1 'polypeptide(L)'
;MANATQYLDENYPSSNRSLVTNLDISNKNFVGNLIISGFVNLQKLNYSFNNFDGSITFDDDSLKIEDIDSSFVNTFGKHWYDMGKLKKLNLSNNQISELDLDGSSNLAYLYCHDNSFRELNLNNSVKYVEVNCSNNPTLSKINLPEIFVPVLFDCRNTTLDQVPFSNSSVFDCQKNTILPQNTTTSNNTTTTTSNNPVTVTATPTTYNNPDTATATPTTNNNLGLKIGLSVVGIIAIFLLGLVTFLCYRRRIRKKGTSTSILQIANDRDR
;
A
#
# COMPACT_ATOMS: atom_id res chain seq x y z
N MET A 1 17.91 1.14 26.45
CA MET A 1 17.52 1.32 25.04
C MET A 1 18.22 2.57 24.54
N ALA A 2 18.75 2.56 23.31
CA ALA A 2 19.47 3.70 22.77
C ALA A 2 18.50 4.70 22.13
N ASN A 3 18.80 6.00 22.19
CA ASN A 3 18.06 7.00 21.45
C ASN A 3 18.51 6.98 19.98
N ALA A 4 17.58 6.92 19.02
CA ALA A 4 17.97 6.84 17.61
C ALA A 4 18.63 8.10 17.09
N THR A 5 18.15 9.29 17.50
CA THR A 5 18.73 10.56 17.04
C THR A 5 20.19 10.69 17.50
N GLN A 6 20.47 10.35 18.76
CA GLN A 6 21.84 10.30 19.25
C GLN A 6 22.69 9.29 18.47
N TYR A 7 22.16 8.09 18.18
CA TYR A 7 22.86 7.10 17.36
C TYR A 7 23.18 7.65 15.96
N LEU A 8 22.25 8.37 15.33
CA LEU A 8 22.47 9.00 14.03
C LEU A 8 23.53 10.10 14.10
N ASP A 9 23.57 10.90 15.15
CA ASP A 9 24.61 11.93 15.33
C ASP A 9 26.01 11.31 15.49
N GLU A 10 26.13 10.23 16.25
CA GLU A 10 27.40 9.53 16.50
C GLU A 10 27.91 8.78 15.27
N ASN A 11 27.02 8.09 14.54
CA ASN A 11 27.41 7.19 13.43
C ASN A 11 27.33 7.87 12.06
N TYR A 12 26.53 8.93 11.94
CA TYR A 12 26.37 9.73 10.73
C TYR A 12 26.48 11.21 11.07
N PRO A 13 27.70 11.72 11.35
CA PRO A 13 27.92 13.15 11.56
C PRO A 13 27.38 13.96 10.39
N SER A 14 26.89 15.19 10.65
CA SER A 14 26.20 16.01 9.65
C SER A 14 26.98 16.20 8.34
N SER A 15 28.31 16.20 8.38
CA SER A 15 29.19 16.27 7.20
C SER A 15 29.03 15.09 6.23
N ASN A 16 28.56 13.94 6.73
CA ASN A 16 28.51 12.69 5.98
C ASN A 16 27.08 12.31 5.57
N ARG A 17 26.05 12.91 6.18
CA ARG A 17 24.64 12.53 5.95
C ARG A 17 24.19 12.70 4.50
N SER A 18 24.72 13.70 3.81
CA SER A 18 24.42 13.96 2.39
C SER A 18 24.92 12.87 1.45
N LEU A 19 25.87 12.02 1.88
CA LEU A 19 26.38 10.89 1.11
C LEU A 19 25.51 9.63 1.25
N VAL A 20 24.61 9.61 2.24
CA VAL A 20 23.78 8.44 2.55
C VAL A 20 22.56 8.42 1.63
N THR A 21 22.42 7.35 0.86
CA THR A 21 21.27 7.10 -0.02
C THR A 21 20.35 6.00 0.50
N ASN A 22 20.86 5.15 1.39
CA ASN A 22 20.11 4.09 2.04
C ASN A 22 20.49 4.05 3.53
N LEU A 23 19.49 4.19 4.40
CA LEU A 23 19.65 4.17 5.84
C LEU A 23 18.82 3.03 6.42
N ASP A 24 19.49 2.02 6.98
CA ASP A 24 18.85 0.94 7.73
C ASP A 24 19.22 1.05 9.21
N ILE A 25 18.22 1.40 10.02
CA ILE A 25 18.28 1.50 11.47
C ILE A 25 17.25 0.55 12.12
N SER A 26 16.83 -0.49 11.41
CA SER A 26 15.83 -1.44 11.89
C SER A 26 16.36 -2.39 12.96
N ASN A 27 15.47 -2.86 13.83
CA ASN A 27 15.76 -3.89 14.84
C ASN A 27 16.95 -3.52 15.75
N LYS A 28 16.98 -2.28 16.23
CA LYS A 28 18.01 -1.76 17.14
C LYS A 28 17.50 -1.52 18.55
N ASN A 29 16.20 -1.76 18.78
CA ASN A 29 15.50 -1.42 20.03
C ASN A 29 15.66 0.07 20.37
N PHE A 30 15.59 0.93 19.34
CA PHE A 30 15.63 2.37 19.54
C PHE A 30 14.35 2.88 20.22
N VAL A 31 14.51 3.93 21.03
CA VAL A 31 13.46 4.68 21.72
C VAL A 31 13.65 6.18 21.49
N GLY A 32 12.73 6.99 21.99
CA GLY A 32 12.72 8.44 21.85
C GLY A 32 12.31 8.89 20.46
N ASN A 33 12.72 10.12 20.12
CA ASN A 33 12.48 10.70 18.82
C ASN A 33 13.43 10.14 17.75
N LEU A 34 12.94 10.08 16.52
CA LEU A 34 13.75 9.87 15.32
C LEU A 34 13.68 11.13 14.45
N ILE A 35 14.80 11.84 14.33
CA ILE A 35 14.90 13.01 13.46
C ILE A 35 15.77 12.67 12.25
N ILE A 36 15.17 12.68 11.07
CA ILE A 36 15.87 12.54 9.79
C ILE A 36 16.12 13.94 9.24
N SER A 37 17.34 14.44 9.44
CA SER A 37 17.81 15.76 9.00
C SER A 37 19.23 15.71 8.45
N GLY A 38 19.52 16.44 7.37
CA GLY A 38 20.78 16.43 6.65
C GLY A 38 20.95 15.25 5.68
N PHE A 39 19.97 14.36 5.58
CA PHE A 39 19.99 13.17 4.73
C PHE A 39 19.41 13.48 3.34
N VAL A 40 19.84 14.58 2.73
CA VAL A 40 19.24 15.19 1.52
C VAL A 40 19.22 14.31 0.27
N ASN A 41 20.04 13.24 0.22
CA ASN A 41 20.06 12.28 -0.90
C ASN A 41 19.48 10.91 -0.52
N LEU A 42 18.83 10.78 0.64
CA LEU A 42 18.23 9.53 1.08
C LEU A 42 17.11 9.11 0.15
N GLN A 43 17.20 7.87 -0.33
CA GLN A 43 16.23 7.23 -1.22
C GLN A 43 15.49 6.10 -0.53
N LYS A 44 16.15 5.44 0.43
CA LYS A 44 15.58 4.30 1.16
C LYS A 44 15.80 4.47 2.65
N LEU A 45 14.74 4.30 3.41
CA LEU A 45 14.77 4.38 4.85
C LEU A 45 14.07 3.17 5.45
N ASN A 46 14.78 2.42 6.29
CA ASN A 46 14.21 1.36 7.08
C ASN A 46 14.44 1.65 8.56
N TYR A 47 13.37 1.95 9.30
CA TYR A 47 13.40 2.13 10.75
C TYR A 47 12.48 1.16 11.49
N SER A 48 12.04 0.11 10.81
CA SER A 48 11.15 -0.92 11.34
C SER A 48 11.70 -1.65 12.57
N PHE A 49 10.81 -2.33 13.31
CA PHE A 49 11.18 -3.12 14.50
C PHE A 49 11.94 -2.30 15.56
N ASN A 50 11.38 -1.16 15.93
CA ASN A 50 11.91 -0.29 16.98
C ASN A 50 10.80 0.16 17.92
N ASN A 51 11.18 0.67 19.08
CA ASN A 51 10.25 0.98 20.17
C ASN A 51 10.13 2.50 20.39
N PHE A 52 10.09 3.26 19.30
CA PHE A 52 9.94 4.72 19.36
C PHE A 52 8.69 5.13 20.16
N ASP A 53 8.90 5.92 21.19
CA ASP A 53 7.87 6.50 22.07
C ASP A 53 7.82 8.04 21.96
N GLY A 54 8.62 8.61 21.06
CA GLY A 54 8.66 10.02 20.71
C GLY A 54 8.05 10.32 19.34
N SER A 55 8.42 11.46 18.75
CA SER A 55 8.05 11.84 17.38
C SER A 55 9.04 11.28 16.36
N ILE A 56 8.55 11.02 15.15
CA ILE A 56 9.38 10.70 13.99
C ILE A 56 9.25 11.89 13.04
N THR A 57 10.34 12.57 12.70
CA THR A 57 10.28 13.82 11.93
C THR A 57 11.28 13.79 10.77
N PHE A 58 10.84 14.33 9.64
CA PHE A 58 11.62 14.50 8.42
C PHE A 58 11.82 16.01 8.21
N ASP A 59 13.00 16.53 8.50
CA ASP A 59 13.28 17.98 8.53
C ASP A 59 13.96 18.48 7.24
N ASP A 60 13.90 17.71 6.16
CA ASP A 60 14.53 18.02 4.88
C ASP A 60 13.46 18.10 3.76
N ASP A 61 13.10 19.31 3.33
CA ASP A 61 12.11 19.53 2.25
C ASP A 61 12.52 18.95 0.88
N SER A 62 13.78 18.54 0.73
CA SER A 62 14.37 18.01 -0.50
C SER A 62 14.53 16.50 -0.53
N LEU A 63 13.92 15.78 0.44
CA LEU A 63 14.07 14.32 0.55
C LEU A 63 13.65 13.62 -0.74
N LYS A 64 14.55 12.75 -1.21
CA LYS A 64 14.39 11.95 -2.41
C LYS A 64 13.88 10.55 -2.09
N ILE A 65 13.21 10.38 -0.95
CA ILE A 65 12.86 9.06 -0.45
C ILE A 65 11.83 8.42 -1.37
N GLU A 66 12.14 7.21 -1.81
CA GLU A 66 11.30 6.39 -2.70
C GLU A 66 10.75 5.14 -1.99
N ASP A 67 11.41 4.68 -0.93
CA ASP A 67 11.04 3.45 -0.20
C ASP A 67 11.19 3.68 1.31
N ILE A 68 10.10 3.46 2.06
CA ILE A 68 10.10 3.53 3.51
C ILE A 68 9.53 2.25 4.11
N ASP A 69 10.28 1.68 5.04
CA ASP A 69 9.79 0.66 5.95
C ASP A 69 9.73 1.19 7.38
N SER A 70 8.50 1.34 7.86
CA SER A 70 8.13 1.79 9.20
C SER A 70 7.23 0.77 9.91
N SER A 71 7.33 -0.51 9.52
CA SER A 71 6.59 -1.60 10.16
C SER A 71 7.09 -1.88 11.59
N PHE A 72 6.21 -2.40 12.45
CA PHE A 72 6.53 -2.74 13.84
C PHE A 72 7.19 -1.59 14.63
N VAL A 73 6.54 -0.43 14.69
CA VAL A 73 6.90 0.66 15.62
C VAL A 73 5.70 1.11 16.46
N ASN A 74 5.97 1.78 17.59
CA ASN A 74 4.92 2.13 18.56
C ASN A 74 4.33 3.54 18.36
N THR A 75 5.05 4.42 17.66
CA THR A 75 4.63 5.81 17.38
C THR A 75 4.56 6.04 15.89
N PHE A 76 3.51 6.75 15.46
CA PHE A 76 3.33 7.18 14.09
C PHE A 76 3.06 8.67 14.08
N GLY A 77 3.92 9.43 13.43
CA GLY A 77 3.64 10.81 13.13
C GLY A 77 2.86 10.94 11.81
N LYS A 78 2.09 12.02 11.68
CA LYS A 78 1.35 12.37 10.46
C LYS A 78 2.32 12.98 9.44
N HIS A 79 3.23 12.19 8.85
CA HIS A 79 4.31 12.72 7.99
C HIS A 79 4.39 12.10 6.59
N TRP A 80 3.30 11.46 6.14
CA TRP A 80 3.26 10.84 4.82
C TRP A 80 2.66 11.77 3.73
N TYR A 81 2.30 12.99 4.12
CA TYR A 81 1.90 14.04 3.18
C TYR A 81 3.11 14.61 2.45
N ASP A 82 2.92 15.09 1.22
CA ASP A 82 3.93 15.72 0.34
C ASP A 82 5.14 14.85 -0.03
N MET A 83 5.04 13.53 0.15
CA MET A 83 6.09 12.57 -0.23
C MET A 83 6.06 12.23 -1.72
N GLY A 84 6.20 13.25 -2.58
CA GLY A 84 6.00 13.16 -4.02
C GLY A 84 6.95 12.22 -4.77
N LYS A 85 8.04 11.73 -4.15
CA LYS A 85 8.95 10.72 -4.74
C LYS A 85 8.70 9.30 -4.21
N LEU A 86 7.88 9.13 -3.18
CA LEU A 86 7.63 7.86 -2.53
C LEU A 86 6.92 6.90 -3.49
N LYS A 87 7.49 5.71 -3.66
CA LYS A 87 6.98 4.62 -4.51
C LYS A 87 6.52 3.43 -3.68
N LYS A 88 7.14 3.22 -2.52
CA LYS A 88 6.82 2.12 -1.62
C LYS A 88 6.75 2.58 -0.17
N LEU A 89 5.70 2.17 0.52
CA LEU A 89 5.48 2.47 1.92
C LEU A 89 4.99 1.20 2.65
N ASN A 90 5.74 0.78 3.65
CA ASN A 90 5.35 -0.31 4.55
C ASN A 90 5.07 0.24 5.96
N LEU A 91 3.79 0.23 6.32
CA LEU A 91 3.23 0.63 7.62
C LEU A 91 2.67 -0.56 8.41
N SER A 92 3.01 -1.79 8.03
CA SER A 92 2.35 -2.96 8.59
C SER A 92 2.65 -3.20 10.07
N ASN A 93 1.76 -3.93 10.75
CA ASN A 93 1.95 -4.40 12.14
C ASN A 93 2.13 -3.26 13.14
N ASN A 94 1.22 -2.31 13.08
CA ASN A 94 1.27 -1.07 13.83
C ASN A 94 -0.10 -0.80 14.47
N GLN A 95 -0.29 0.37 15.09
CA GLN A 95 -1.55 0.76 15.72
C GLN A 95 -2.16 2.00 15.05
N ILE A 96 -1.97 2.13 13.73
CA ILE A 96 -2.41 3.30 12.98
C ILE A 96 -3.92 3.23 12.75
N SER A 97 -4.62 4.33 13.03
CA SER A 97 -6.06 4.48 12.78
C SER A 97 -6.39 5.46 11.66
N GLU A 98 -5.46 6.37 11.35
CA GLU A 98 -5.59 7.41 10.32
C GLU A 98 -4.29 7.48 9.51
N LEU A 99 -4.44 7.63 8.20
CA LEU A 99 -3.32 7.79 7.28
C LEU A 99 -3.65 8.87 6.27
N ASP A 100 -2.78 9.88 6.21
CA ASP A 100 -2.82 10.94 5.20
C ASP A 100 -1.69 10.69 4.19
N LEU A 101 -2.04 10.45 2.93
CA LEU A 101 -1.11 10.22 1.83
C LEU A 101 -1.14 11.34 0.80
N ASP A 102 -1.73 12.50 1.12
CA ASP A 102 -1.83 13.60 0.19
C ASP A 102 -0.44 14.00 -0.34
N GLY A 103 -0.33 14.30 -1.63
CA GLY A 103 0.98 14.58 -2.26
C GLY A 103 1.85 13.34 -2.57
N SER A 104 1.55 12.14 -2.05
CA SER A 104 2.23 10.88 -2.40
C SER A 104 1.78 10.29 -3.74
N SER A 105 1.82 11.10 -4.81
CA SER A 105 1.25 10.77 -6.14
C SER A 105 1.94 9.65 -6.90
N ASN A 106 3.16 9.28 -6.50
CA ASN A 106 3.95 8.22 -7.13
C ASN A 106 3.89 6.88 -6.40
N LEU A 107 3.08 6.75 -5.35
CA LEU A 107 3.00 5.53 -4.55
C LEU A 107 2.42 4.37 -5.38
N ALA A 108 3.18 3.28 -5.46
CA ALA A 108 2.84 2.09 -6.23
C ALA A 108 2.65 0.86 -5.34
N TYR A 109 3.29 0.82 -4.17
CA TYR A 109 3.23 -0.30 -3.22
C TYR A 109 2.89 0.23 -1.84
N LEU A 110 1.72 -0.17 -1.31
CA LEU A 110 1.28 0.18 0.04
C LEU A 110 0.98 -1.07 0.85
N TYR A 111 1.72 -1.24 1.94
CA TYR A 111 1.48 -2.31 2.92
C TYR A 111 1.04 -1.68 4.22
N CYS A 112 -0.24 -1.80 4.55
CA CYS A 112 -0.84 -1.22 5.76
C CYS A 112 -1.65 -2.24 6.56
N HIS A 113 -1.37 -3.53 6.34
CA HIS A 113 -2.01 -4.62 7.05
C HIS A 113 -1.67 -4.66 8.55
N ASP A 114 -2.50 -5.32 9.34
CA ASP A 114 -2.36 -5.42 10.81
C ASP A 114 -2.27 -4.04 11.46
N ASN A 115 -3.32 -3.23 11.28
CA ASN A 115 -3.49 -1.90 11.85
C ASN A 115 -4.93 -1.75 12.39
N SER A 116 -5.34 -0.51 12.71
CA SER A 116 -6.67 -0.20 13.26
C SER A 116 -7.43 0.82 12.40
N PHE A 117 -7.26 0.77 11.07
CA PHE A 117 -7.94 1.71 10.18
C PHE A 117 -9.46 1.55 10.25
N ARG A 118 -10.18 2.67 10.19
CA ARG A 118 -11.65 2.71 9.99
C ARG A 118 -12.02 3.07 8.55
N GLU A 119 -11.27 4.02 8.00
CA GLU A 119 -11.36 4.42 6.60
C GLU A 119 -9.95 4.44 6.00
N LEU A 120 -9.84 4.13 4.72
CA LEU A 120 -8.59 4.23 3.97
C LEU A 120 -8.82 5.01 2.68
N ASN A 121 -8.11 6.13 2.51
CA ASN A 121 -8.17 6.93 1.30
C ASN A 121 -6.97 6.64 0.40
N LEU A 122 -7.24 6.15 -0.82
CA LEU A 122 -6.23 5.83 -1.82
C LEU A 122 -6.26 6.79 -3.02
N ASN A 123 -6.98 7.92 -2.91
CA ASN A 123 -7.08 8.90 -4.01
C ASN A 123 -5.77 9.62 -4.32
N ASN A 124 -4.73 9.44 -3.51
CA ASN A 124 -3.44 10.08 -3.70
C ASN A 124 -2.72 9.61 -4.98
N SER A 125 -2.91 8.37 -5.43
CA SER A 125 -2.18 7.84 -6.59
C SER A 125 -3.01 6.91 -7.46
N VAL A 126 -2.89 7.07 -8.78
CA VAL A 126 -3.40 6.14 -9.80
C VAL A 126 -2.39 5.04 -10.16
N LYS A 127 -1.22 5.01 -9.50
CA LYS A 127 -0.09 4.12 -9.86
C LYS A 127 0.00 2.87 -9.00
N TYR A 128 -0.99 2.62 -8.13
CA TYR A 128 -0.99 1.44 -7.27
C TYR A 128 -0.90 0.14 -8.08
N VAL A 129 0.19 -0.58 -7.84
CA VAL A 129 0.44 -1.94 -8.34
C VAL A 129 0.02 -2.96 -7.27
N GLU A 130 0.32 -2.66 -6.01
CA GLU A 130 0.01 -3.53 -4.87
C GLU A 130 -0.50 -2.71 -3.68
N VAL A 131 -1.64 -3.14 -3.14
CA VAL A 131 -2.19 -2.61 -1.88
C VAL A 131 -2.61 -3.77 -1.00
N ASN A 132 -2.03 -3.84 0.20
CA ASN A 132 -2.43 -4.78 1.23
C ASN A 132 -2.91 -4.02 2.46
N CYS A 133 -4.24 -4.00 2.65
CA CYS A 133 -4.92 -3.43 3.81
C CYS A 133 -5.59 -4.50 4.69
N SER A 134 -5.23 -5.78 4.51
CA SER A 134 -5.78 -6.89 5.28
C SER A 134 -5.57 -6.75 6.79
N ASN A 135 -6.33 -7.51 7.58
CA ASN A 135 -6.25 -7.49 9.05
C ASN A 135 -6.43 -6.08 9.65
N ASN A 136 -7.33 -5.30 9.06
CA ASN A 136 -7.83 -4.07 9.65
C ASN A 136 -9.31 -4.29 10.02
N PRO A 137 -9.61 -4.89 11.18
CA PRO A 137 -10.94 -5.42 11.49
C PRO A 137 -12.02 -4.35 11.61
N THR A 138 -11.66 -3.07 11.69
CA THR A 138 -12.58 -1.94 11.72
C THR A 138 -12.71 -1.20 10.39
N LEU A 139 -11.95 -1.59 9.37
CA LEU A 139 -11.92 -0.91 8.07
C LEU A 139 -13.19 -1.22 7.29
N SER A 140 -14.11 -0.27 7.25
CA SER A 140 -15.43 -0.41 6.63
C SER A 140 -15.60 0.48 5.41
N LYS A 141 -14.65 1.38 5.14
CA LYS A 141 -14.73 2.34 4.02
C LYS A 141 -13.40 2.51 3.35
N ILE A 142 -13.42 2.48 2.02
CA ILE A 142 -12.26 2.72 1.17
C ILE A 142 -12.63 3.73 0.08
N ASN A 143 -11.82 4.76 -0.09
CA ASN A 143 -11.94 5.68 -1.22
C ASN A 143 -10.87 5.30 -2.24
N LEU A 144 -11.29 5.06 -3.48
CA LEU A 144 -10.43 4.58 -4.55
C LEU A 144 -10.17 5.68 -5.58
N PRO A 145 -8.96 5.74 -6.16
CA PRO A 145 -8.67 6.68 -7.24
C PRO A 145 -9.52 6.34 -8.46
N GLU A 146 -9.68 7.31 -9.36
CA GLU A 146 -10.49 7.17 -10.59
C GLU A 146 -10.10 5.91 -11.41
N ILE A 147 -8.80 5.63 -11.47
CA ILE A 147 -8.25 4.44 -12.09
C ILE A 147 -7.59 3.58 -11.01
N PHE A 148 -8.26 2.50 -10.62
CA PHE A 148 -7.78 1.53 -9.64
C PHE A 148 -7.97 0.10 -10.17
N VAL A 149 -6.87 -0.48 -10.65
CA VAL A 149 -6.80 -1.89 -11.10
C VAL A 149 -5.42 -2.44 -10.70
N PRO A 150 -5.17 -2.69 -9.40
CA PRO A 150 -3.88 -3.19 -8.94
C PRO A 150 -3.65 -4.63 -9.43
N VAL A 151 -2.38 -5.01 -9.54
CA VAL A 151 -1.98 -6.41 -9.81
C VAL A 151 -2.28 -7.28 -8.60
N LEU A 152 -2.07 -6.74 -7.39
CA LEU A 152 -2.38 -7.42 -6.13
C LEU A 152 -3.15 -6.49 -5.19
N PHE A 153 -4.29 -6.97 -4.73
CA PHE A 153 -5.10 -6.31 -3.71
C PHE A 153 -5.49 -7.32 -2.64
N ASP A 154 -5.27 -6.98 -1.38
CA ASP A 154 -5.67 -7.80 -0.24
C ASP A 154 -6.37 -6.95 0.82
N CYS A 155 -7.64 -7.23 1.04
CA CYS A 155 -8.50 -6.61 2.06
C CYS A 155 -9.14 -7.66 2.99
N ARG A 156 -8.55 -8.86 3.09
CA ARG A 156 -9.07 -9.91 3.99
C ARG A 156 -9.09 -9.44 5.44
N ASN A 157 -10.01 -10.00 6.24
CA ASN A 157 -10.15 -9.66 7.66
C ASN A 157 -10.36 -8.15 7.89
N THR A 158 -11.13 -7.53 7.01
CA THR A 158 -11.70 -6.19 7.17
C THR A 158 -13.22 -6.31 7.21
N THR A 159 -13.93 -5.20 7.45
CA THR A 159 -15.40 -5.14 7.33
C THR A 159 -15.85 -4.62 5.96
N LEU A 160 -14.92 -4.46 5.02
CA LEU A 160 -15.26 -4.27 3.61
C LEU A 160 -15.92 -5.54 3.08
N ASP A 161 -17.06 -5.39 2.41
CA ASP A 161 -17.70 -6.51 1.73
C ASP A 161 -17.06 -6.72 0.36
N GLN A 162 -17.31 -5.77 -0.54
CA GLN A 162 -16.87 -5.81 -1.92
C GLN A 162 -16.25 -4.47 -2.32
N VAL A 163 -15.17 -4.54 -3.10
CA VAL A 163 -14.45 -3.37 -3.60
C VAL A 163 -14.50 -3.38 -5.13
N PRO A 164 -15.21 -2.44 -5.77
CA PRO A 164 -15.26 -2.36 -7.22
C PRO A 164 -13.96 -1.79 -7.79
N PHE A 165 -13.48 -2.34 -8.90
CA PHE A 165 -12.32 -1.84 -9.65
C PHE A 165 -12.76 -1.10 -10.91
N SER A 166 -11.91 -0.22 -11.43
CA SER A 166 -12.24 0.62 -12.61
C SER A 166 -12.42 -0.17 -13.91
N ASN A 167 -12.01 -1.45 -13.94
CA ASN A 167 -12.26 -2.37 -15.06
C ASN A 167 -13.59 -3.14 -14.92
N SER A 168 -14.50 -2.71 -14.05
CA SER A 168 -15.79 -3.35 -13.74
C SER A 168 -15.73 -4.71 -13.03
N SER A 169 -14.54 -5.19 -12.66
CA SER A 169 -14.42 -6.35 -11.78
C SER A 169 -14.65 -5.94 -10.32
N VAL A 170 -15.05 -6.89 -9.48
CA VAL A 170 -15.32 -6.66 -8.06
C VAL A 170 -14.46 -7.61 -7.24
N PHE A 171 -13.70 -7.08 -6.28
CA PHE A 171 -12.97 -7.89 -5.32
C PHE A 171 -13.82 -8.16 -4.09
N ASP A 172 -14.07 -9.44 -3.79
CA ASP A 172 -14.76 -9.87 -2.57
C ASP A 172 -13.73 -10.03 -1.45
N CYS A 173 -13.75 -9.12 -0.48
CA CYS A 173 -12.78 -9.10 0.63
C CYS A 173 -12.94 -10.29 1.58
N GLN A 174 -14.14 -10.86 1.67
CA GLN A 174 -14.44 -11.99 2.55
C GLN A 174 -14.01 -13.32 1.93
N LYS A 175 -14.06 -13.43 0.60
CA LYS A 175 -13.65 -14.64 -0.14
C LYS A 175 -12.24 -14.58 -0.69
N ASN A 176 -11.63 -13.40 -0.75
CA ASN A 176 -10.33 -13.17 -1.39
C ASN A 176 -10.34 -13.60 -2.87
N THR A 177 -11.38 -13.21 -3.60
CA THR A 177 -11.59 -13.57 -5.00
C THR A 177 -12.09 -12.40 -5.81
N ILE A 178 -11.69 -12.32 -7.08
CA ILE A 178 -12.29 -11.40 -8.04
C ILE A 178 -13.53 -12.07 -8.63
N LEU A 179 -14.67 -11.39 -8.50
CA LEU A 179 -15.91 -11.75 -9.16
C LEU A 179 -15.94 -11.08 -10.55
N PRO A 180 -16.22 -11.82 -11.63
CA PRO A 180 -16.48 -11.23 -12.94
C PRO A 180 -17.78 -10.41 -12.90
N GLN A 181 -17.88 -9.44 -13.80
CA GLN A 181 -18.97 -8.47 -13.87
C GLN A 181 -20.36 -9.16 -13.96
N ASN A 182 -21.35 -8.61 -13.23
CA ASN A 182 -22.78 -9.00 -13.06
C ASN A 182 -23.04 -10.07 -11.96
N THR A 183 -23.89 -9.88 -10.93
CA THR A 183 -25.08 -9.04 -10.73
C THR A 183 -25.33 -8.77 -9.23
N THR A 184 -25.83 -7.56 -8.88
CA THR A 184 -26.48 -7.13 -7.60
C THR A 184 -25.65 -7.27 -6.31
N THR A 185 -25.26 -6.17 -5.65
CA THR A 185 -26.16 -5.34 -4.85
C THR A 185 -25.92 -3.83 -5.01
N SER A 186 -26.94 -3.12 -5.47
CA SER A 186 -27.19 -1.76 -5.01
C SER A 186 -27.29 -1.78 -3.49
N ASN A 187 -26.48 -0.99 -2.80
CA ASN A 187 -26.92 -0.20 -1.66
C ASN A 187 -25.96 0.97 -1.41
N ASN A 188 -26.57 2.16 -1.46
CA ASN A 188 -26.09 3.48 -1.04
C ASN A 188 -24.99 4.19 -1.84
N THR A 189 -25.44 4.86 -2.91
CA THR A 189 -25.04 6.25 -3.11
C THR A 189 -26.30 7.11 -3.27
N THR A 190 -26.63 7.87 -2.24
CA THR A 190 -27.55 9.01 -2.32
C THR A 190 -26.90 10.09 -3.18
N THR A 191 -27.10 10.02 -4.49
CA THR A 191 -26.96 11.19 -5.36
C THR A 191 -28.24 11.99 -5.30
N THR A 192 -28.18 13.13 -4.61
CA THR A 192 -29.21 14.17 -4.69
C THR A 192 -29.23 14.76 -6.09
N THR A 193 -30.18 14.33 -6.93
CA THR A 193 -30.55 15.09 -8.13
C THR A 193 -31.83 15.87 -7.86
N SER A 194 -31.71 17.18 -7.97
CA SER A 194 -32.78 18.17 -7.96
C SER A 194 -33.89 17.79 -8.95
N ASN A 195 -35.11 17.67 -8.43
CA ASN A 195 -36.32 17.57 -9.22
C ASN A 195 -36.67 18.92 -9.83
N ASN A 196 -36.86 18.96 -11.15
CA ASN A 196 -37.75 19.94 -11.76
C ASN A 196 -38.49 19.26 -12.93
N PRO A 197 -39.82 19.06 -12.86
CA PRO A 197 -40.55 18.37 -13.91
C PRO A 197 -40.98 19.37 -14.99
N VAL A 198 -40.49 19.21 -16.22
CA VAL A 198 -41.08 19.83 -17.41
C VAL A 198 -41.74 18.74 -18.24
N THR A 199 -43.06 18.72 -18.20
CA THR A 199 -43.96 17.97 -19.09
C THR A 199 -43.79 18.46 -20.53
N VAL A 200 -43.39 17.58 -21.45
CA VAL A 200 -43.64 17.76 -22.89
C VAL A 200 -44.20 16.48 -23.47
N THR A 201 -45.40 16.64 -24.00
CA THR A 201 -46.27 15.68 -24.69
C THR A 201 -45.65 15.20 -26.01
N ALA A 202 -45.70 13.89 -26.26
CA ALA A 202 -45.29 13.31 -27.53
C ALA A 202 -46.42 13.40 -28.57
N THR A 203 -46.07 13.78 -29.80
CA THR A 203 -46.83 13.51 -31.02
C THR A 203 -45.89 12.88 -32.06
N PRO A 204 -46.29 11.80 -32.74
CA PRO A 204 -45.43 11.13 -33.71
C PRO A 204 -45.73 11.61 -35.14
N THR A 205 -44.69 11.92 -35.90
CA THR A 205 -44.78 11.99 -37.37
C THR A 205 -43.61 11.30 -38.04
N THR A 206 -43.99 10.52 -39.05
CA THR A 206 -43.23 9.68 -39.98
C THR A 206 -42.39 10.49 -40.96
N TYR A 207 -41.18 10.03 -41.35
CA TYR A 207 -40.76 9.94 -42.77
C TYR A 207 -39.35 9.33 -42.97
N ASN A 208 -39.32 8.26 -43.78
CA ASN A 208 -38.41 7.86 -44.88
C ASN A 208 -36.86 7.87 -44.76
N ASN A 209 -36.30 6.68 -44.95
CA ASN A 209 -35.00 6.35 -45.61
C ASN A 209 -35.13 6.61 -47.15
N PRO A 210 -34.08 6.66 -48.03
CA PRO A 210 -32.78 5.98 -47.99
C PRO A 210 -31.55 6.75 -48.58
N ASP A 211 -30.33 6.25 -48.36
CA ASP A 211 -29.38 5.81 -49.42
C ASP A 211 -27.90 5.72 -48.99
N THR A 212 -27.36 4.51 -49.22
CA THR A 212 -26.02 4.10 -49.68
C THR A 212 -24.80 5.02 -49.52
N ALA A 213 -23.70 4.52 -48.92
CA ALA A 213 -22.62 3.87 -49.67
C ALA A 213 -21.32 3.65 -48.85
N THR A 214 -20.73 2.47 -49.10
CA THR A 214 -19.28 2.13 -49.16
C THR A 214 -18.42 2.07 -47.89
N ALA A 215 -17.96 0.83 -47.65
CA ALA A 215 -16.89 0.44 -46.74
C ALA A 215 -15.49 0.79 -47.27
N THR A 216 -14.55 1.01 -46.35
CA THR A 216 -13.17 0.48 -46.43
C THR A 216 -12.59 0.37 -45.01
N PRO A 217 -11.69 -0.61 -44.75
CA PRO A 217 -11.32 -1.03 -43.40
C PRO A 217 -10.04 -0.33 -42.92
N THR A 218 -10.00 0.11 -41.67
CA THR A 218 -8.74 0.49 -41.00
C THR A 218 -8.49 -0.38 -39.78
N THR A 219 -7.40 -1.12 -39.93
CA THR A 219 -6.68 -2.01 -39.02
C THR A 219 -6.67 -1.61 -37.54
N ASN A 220 -7.15 -2.54 -36.71
CA ASN A 220 -6.96 -2.56 -35.26
C ASN A 220 -5.52 -3.00 -34.94
N ASN A 221 -4.68 -2.08 -34.49
CA ASN A 221 -3.37 -2.41 -33.94
C ASN A 221 -3.46 -2.50 -32.41
N ASN A 222 -4.19 -3.49 -31.90
CA ASN A 222 -4.01 -3.96 -30.54
C ASN A 222 -2.80 -4.90 -30.53
N LEU A 223 -1.63 -4.38 -30.17
CA LEU A 223 -0.49 -5.20 -29.74
C LEU A 223 -0.81 -5.78 -28.35
N GLY A 224 -1.77 -6.72 -28.32
CA GLY A 224 -2.00 -7.57 -27.17
C GLY A 224 -0.81 -8.49 -27.03
N LEU A 225 0.12 -8.15 -26.14
CA LEU A 225 1.15 -9.06 -25.68
C LEU A 225 0.44 -10.19 -24.90
N LYS A 226 0.00 -11.21 -25.63
CA LYS A 226 -0.48 -12.47 -25.05
C LYS A 226 0.72 -13.18 -24.44
N ILE A 227 1.02 -12.88 -23.18
CA ILE A 227 1.89 -13.72 -22.36
C ILE A 227 1.05 -14.95 -21.99
N GLY A 228 0.92 -15.88 -22.93
CA GLY A 228 0.35 -17.19 -22.67
C GLY A 228 1.33 -18.01 -21.85
N LEU A 229 1.45 -17.72 -20.56
CA LEU A 229 2.03 -18.69 -19.64
C LEU A 229 1.02 -19.83 -19.50
N SER A 230 1.39 -21.00 -20.00
CA SER A 230 0.68 -22.25 -19.75
C SER A 230 0.31 -22.36 -18.27
N VAL A 231 -0.79 -23.04 -17.94
CA VAL A 231 -1.18 -23.36 -16.55
C VAL A 231 0.02 -23.93 -15.76
N VAL A 232 0.92 -24.65 -16.44
CA VAL A 232 2.18 -25.16 -15.89
C VAL A 232 3.15 -24.04 -15.45
N GLY A 233 3.25 -22.95 -16.22
CA GLY A 233 4.07 -21.78 -15.89
C GLY A 233 3.54 -20.98 -14.71
N ILE A 234 2.22 -20.86 -14.58
CA ILE A 234 1.58 -20.22 -13.42
C ILE A 234 1.84 -21.06 -12.16
N ILE A 235 1.67 -22.38 -12.24
CA ILE A 235 1.97 -23.30 -11.13
C ILE A 235 3.45 -23.22 -10.74
N ALA A 236 4.38 -23.15 -11.69
CA ALA A 236 5.81 -23.03 -11.41
C ALA A 236 6.15 -21.74 -10.65
N ILE A 237 5.56 -20.61 -11.03
CA ILE A 237 5.76 -19.31 -10.35
C ILE A 237 5.16 -19.35 -8.93
N PHE A 238 3.98 -19.94 -8.76
CA PHE A 238 3.38 -20.13 -7.44
C PHE A 238 4.22 -21.05 -6.53
N LEU A 239 4.77 -22.14 -7.08
CA LEU A 239 5.64 -23.04 -6.32
C LEU A 239 6.96 -22.36 -5.94
N LEU A 240 7.56 -21.56 -6.82
CA LEU A 240 8.75 -20.77 -6.52
C LEU A 240 8.47 -19.73 -5.42
N GLY A 241 7.32 -19.04 -5.48
CA GLY A 241 6.87 -18.11 -4.44
C GLY A 241 6.56 -18.78 -3.10
N LEU A 242 5.97 -19.97 -3.12
CA LEU A 242 5.70 -20.75 -1.92
C LEU A 242 7.00 -21.23 -1.26
N VAL A 243 7.98 -21.67 -2.06
CA VAL A 243 9.29 -22.10 -1.58
C VAL A 243 10.06 -20.94 -0.95
N THR A 244 10.07 -19.75 -1.58
CA THR A 244 10.71 -18.55 -1.00
C THR A 244 10.02 -18.12 0.30
N PHE A 245 8.68 -18.15 0.35
CA PHE A 245 7.91 -17.86 1.57
C PHE A 245 8.17 -18.87 2.71
N LEU A 246 8.22 -20.17 2.40
CA LEU A 246 8.52 -21.20 3.39
C LEU A 246 9.97 -21.12 3.89
N CYS A 247 10.93 -20.78 3.01
CA CYS A 247 12.31 -20.50 3.40
C CYS A 247 12.41 -19.27 4.31
N TYR A 248 11.67 -18.21 4.01
CA TYR A 248 11.55 -17.02 4.86
C TYR A 248 10.99 -17.38 6.25
N ARG A 249 9.88 -18.12 6.31
CA ARG A 249 9.26 -18.56 7.57
C ARG A 249 10.15 -19.50 8.40
N ARG A 250 10.90 -20.40 7.75
CA ARG A 250 11.90 -21.25 8.42
C ARG A 250 13.06 -20.45 9.02
N ARG A 251 13.50 -19.37 8.36
CA ARG A 251 14.54 -18.48 8.87
C ARG A 251 14.09 -17.73 10.13
N ILE A 252 12.82 -17.32 10.19
CA ILE A 252 12.22 -16.72 11.39
C ILE A 252 12.18 -17.73 12.56
N ARG A 253 11.77 -18.98 12.31
CA ARG A 253 11.71 -20.02 13.36
C ARG A 253 13.08 -20.38 13.95
N LYS A 254 14.15 -20.45 13.14
CA LYS A 254 15.51 -20.73 13.66
C LYS A 254 16.07 -19.62 14.56
N LYS A 255 15.61 -18.38 14.43
CA LYS A 255 15.97 -17.28 15.32
C LYS A 255 15.22 -17.32 16.66
N GLY A 256 14.06 -17.96 16.74
CA GLY A 256 13.27 -18.10 17.97
C GLY A 256 13.75 -19.20 18.94
N THR A 257 14.70 -20.06 18.54
CA THR A 257 15.19 -21.17 19.37
C THR A 257 16.65 -21.03 19.83
N SER A 258 17.34 -19.92 19.53
CA SER A 258 18.75 -19.73 19.93
C SER A 258 18.96 -18.89 21.19
N THR A 259 17.90 -18.43 21.86
CA THR A 259 17.99 -17.50 23.00
C THR A 259 17.70 -18.10 24.38
N SER A 260 17.71 -19.43 24.54
CA SER A 260 17.44 -20.08 25.84
C SER A 260 18.56 -20.96 26.41
N ILE A 261 19.82 -20.80 26.00
CA ILE A 261 20.93 -21.60 26.57
C ILE A 261 22.06 -20.75 27.20
N LEU A 262 22.07 -19.42 27.06
CA LEU A 262 23.17 -18.58 27.58
C LEU A 262 22.82 -17.68 28.77
N GLN A 263 21.75 -17.97 29.52
CA GLN A 263 21.33 -17.14 30.67
C GLN A 263 21.23 -17.88 32.01
N ILE A 264 22.03 -18.95 32.19
CA ILE A 264 22.21 -19.61 33.50
C ILE A 264 23.70 -19.83 33.76
N ALA A 265 24.47 -18.75 33.83
CA ALA A 265 25.79 -18.72 34.44
C ALA A 265 26.20 -17.25 34.60
N ASN A 266 25.67 -16.56 35.61
CA ASN A 266 26.31 -15.35 36.17
C ASN A 266 25.70 -14.83 37.49
N ASP A 267 24.75 -15.52 38.12
CA ASP A 267 24.34 -15.21 39.51
C ASP A 267 24.88 -16.25 40.50
N ARG A 268 26.21 -16.31 40.61
CA ARG A 268 26.93 -16.63 41.85
C ARG A 268 28.25 -15.86 41.79
N ASP A 269 28.51 -15.07 42.82
CA ASP A 269 29.69 -14.21 43.04
C ASP A 269 29.62 -12.78 42.47
N ARG A 270 28.76 -11.94 43.04
CA ARG A 270 29.15 -10.66 43.68
C ARG A 270 27.97 -9.93 44.32
#